data_AF-A0A060C9B4-F1
#
_entry.id   AF-A0A060C9B4-F1
#
_cell.length_a   1.000
_cell.length_b   1.000
_cell.length_c   1.000
_cell.angle_alpha   90.00
_cell.angle_beta   90.00
_cell.angle_gamma   90.00
#
_symmetry.space_group_name_H-M   'P 1'
#
loop_
_entity.id
_entity.type
_entity.pdbx_description
1 polymer ?
#
loop_
_entity_poly.entity_id
_entity_poly.type
_entity_poly.pdbx_seq_one_letter_code
_entity_poly.pdbx_strand_id
1 'polypeptide(L)'
;PLRPAKAMQSLSYYSHHSDLVRRQRLQHGSLPHSLVAGHKKDLVLTNRLWRNPDRVAIYGWHRAQGAPIQPLSTVHRASYADYSHGVRLVAAAAWRDGQAVPLIDLLDNPSVAALL
;
A
#
# COMPACT_ATOMS: atom_id res chain seq x y z
N PRO A 1 3.44 -6.47 13.22
CA PRO A 1 4.71 -6.24 12.49
C PRO A 1 5.75 -7.25 12.92
N LEU A 2 6.45 -7.88 11.97
CA LEU A 2 7.67 -8.61 12.30
C LEU A 2 8.81 -7.62 12.63
N ARG A 3 9.82 -8.06 13.39
CA ARG A 3 10.91 -7.19 13.86
C ARG A 3 11.93 -6.91 12.75
N PRO A 4 12.41 -5.67 12.59
CA PRO A 4 13.42 -5.38 11.59
C PRO A 4 14.67 -6.28 11.70
N ALA A 5 15.11 -6.83 10.57
CA ALA A 5 16.24 -7.76 10.51
C ALA A 5 16.86 -7.77 9.10
N LYS A 6 18.10 -8.25 8.98
CA LYS A 6 18.76 -8.42 7.65
C LYS A 6 17.94 -9.30 6.70
N ALA A 7 17.20 -10.27 7.25
CA ALA A 7 16.37 -11.18 6.49
C ALA A 7 15.08 -10.55 5.91
N MET A 8 14.77 -9.27 6.18
CA MET A 8 13.53 -8.65 5.69
C MET A 8 13.38 -8.64 4.17
N GLN A 9 14.48 -8.73 3.43
CA GLN A 9 14.50 -8.81 1.97
C GLN A 9 14.54 -10.26 1.45
N SER A 10 14.47 -11.26 2.32
CA SER A 10 14.47 -12.67 1.93
C SER A 10 13.07 -13.16 1.58
N LEU A 11 13.02 -14.14 0.68
CA LEU A 11 11.79 -14.85 0.34
C LEU A 11 11.19 -15.56 1.56
N SER A 12 12.01 -16.15 2.43
CA SER A 12 11.53 -16.85 3.63
C SER A 12 10.79 -15.91 4.58
N TYR A 13 11.28 -14.69 4.75
CA TYR A 13 10.66 -13.68 5.62
C TYR A 13 9.35 -13.16 5.01
N TYR A 14 9.32 -12.98 3.69
CA TYR A 14 8.10 -12.69 2.94
C TYR A 14 7.03 -13.77 3.10
N SER A 15 7.39 -15.04 2.92
CA SER A 15 6.46 -16.16 3.05
C SER A 15 5.91 -16.26 4.47
N HIS A 16 6.77 -16.16 5.48
CA HIS A 16 6.37 -16.17 6.88
C HIS A 16 5.35 -15.05 7.20
N HIS A 17 5.61 -13.82 6.74
CA HIS A 17 4.66 -12.72 6.92
C HIS A 17 3.34 -12.96 6.19
N SER A 18 3.39 -13.52 4.98
CA SER A 18 2.19 -13.80 4.19
C SER A 18 1.29 -14.84 4.87
N ASP A 19 1.88 -15.84 5.53
CA ASP A 19 1.15 -16.83 6.33
C ASP A 19 0.53 -16.25 7.60
N LEU A 20 1.20 -15.28 8.24
CA LEU A 20 0.62 -14.53 9.36
C LEU A 20 -0.61 -13.73 8.93
N VAL A 21 -0.52 -13.01 7.81
CA VAL A 21 -1.66 -12.27 7.24
C VAL A 21 -2.80 -13.22 6.89
N ARG A 22 -2.51 -14.36 6.23
CA ARG A 22 -3.53 -15.36 5.88
C ARG A 22 -4.26 -15.87 7.12
N ARG A 23 -3.52 -16.26 8.17
CA ARG A 23 -4.10 -16.73 9.44
C ARG A 23 -4.96 -15.67 10.11
N GLN A 24 -4.48 -14.42 10.16
CA GLN A 24 -5.24 -13.32 10.72
C GLN A 24 -6.56 -13.09 9.95
N ARG A 25 -6.52 -13.10 8.62
CA ARG A 25 -7.75 -12.98 7.78
C ARG A 25 -8.76 -14.09 8.09
N LEU A 26 -8.31 -15.34 8.18
CA LEU A 26 -9.18 -16.47 8.52
C LEU A 26 -9.78 -16.35 9.92
N GLN A 27 -8.99 -15.92 10.91
CA GLN A 27 -9.46 -15.68 12.29
C GLN A 27 -10.53 -14.59 12.38
N HIS A 28 -10.49 -13.59 11.49
CA HIS A 28 -11.51 -12.56 11.38
C HIS A 28 -12.67 -12.94 10.44
N GLY A 29 -12.78 -14.20 10.02
CA GLY A 29 -13.86 -14.68 9.16
C GLY A 29 -13.86 -14.08 7.74
N SER A 30 -12.73 -13.52 7.29
CA SER A 30 -12.62 -13.00 5.93
C SER A 30 -12.67 -14.13 4.92
N LEU A 31 -13.51 -13.99 3.89
CA LEU A 31 -13.56 -14.96 2.80
C LEU A 31 -12.26 -14.88 1.99
N PRO A 32 -11.80 -15.99 1.37
CA PRO A 32 -10.57 -16.00 0.57
C PRO A 32 -10.55 -14.90 -0.49
N HIS A 33 -11.69 -14.65 -1.13
CA HIS A 33 -11.91 -13.67 -2.20
C HIS A 33 -12.25 -12.25 -1.73
N SER A 34 -12.36 -12.01 -0.41
CA SER A 34 -12.58 -10.65 0.10
C SER A 34 -11.34 -9.79 -0.12
N LEU A 35 -11.52 -8.63 -0.76
CA LEU A 35 -10.47 -7.63 -0.87
C LEU A 35 -10.29 -6.91 0.46
N VAL A 36 -9.07 -6.93 1.00
CA VAL A 36 -8.69 -6.23 2.23
C VAL A 36 -7.40 -5.46 2.01
N ALA A 37 -7.24 -4.33 2.69
CA ALA A 37 -6.05 -3.48 2.61
C ALA A 37 -5.41 -3.28 4.00
N GLY A 38 -4.30 -2.54 4.06
CA GLY A 38 -3.69 -2.07 5.30
C GLY A 38 -2.79 -3.07 6.05
N HIS A 39 -2.78 -4.36 5.68
CA HIS A 39 -1.89 -5.35 6.30
C HIS A 39 -0.44 -5.29 5.78
N LYS A 40 -0.16 -4.46 4.78
CA LYS A 40 1.14 -4.19 4.17
C LYS A 40 1.34 -2.69 3.93
N LYS A 41 2.57 -2.28 3.65
CA LYS A 41 2.91 -0.97 3.10
C LYS A 41 2.58 -0.99 1.60
N ASP A 42 1.93 0.06 1.14
CA ASP A 42 1.56 0.25 -0.26
C ASP A 42 2.64 1.04 -1.00
N LEU A 43 2.88 0.65 -2.25
CA LEU A 43 3.53 1.52 -3.23
C LEU A 43 2.49 2.50 -3.76
N VAL A 44 2.80 3.79 -3.71
CA VAL A 44 1.86 4.86 -4.07
C VAL A 44 2.45 5.82 -5.09
N LEU A 45 1.59 6.42 -5.91
CA LEU A 45 1.95 7.53 -6.77
C LEU A 45 1.89 8.84 -5.96
N THR A 46 2.89 9.70 -6.13
CA THR A 46 2.93 10.99 -5.43
C THR A 46 3.82 11.98 -6.15
N ASN A 47 3.44 13.26 -6.09
CA ASN A 47 4.23 14.36 -6.62
C ASN A 47 5.60 14.52 -5.93
N ARG A 48 5.83 13.88 -4.77
CA ARG A 48 7.15 13.87 -4.12
C ARG A 48 8.22 13.17 -4.97
N LEU A 49 7.83 12.25 -5.85
CA LEU A 49 8.76 11.51 -6.71
C LEU A 49 9.40 12.42 -7.77
N TRP A 50 8.72 13.47 -8.23
CA TRP A 50 9.29 14.46 -9.14
C TRP A 50 10.51 15.19 -8.56
N ARG A 51 10.54 15.37 -7.24
CA ARG A 51 11.66 15.99 -6.51
C ARG A 51 12.68 14.98 -6.00
N ASN A 52 12.37 13.68 -6.09
CA ASN A 52 13.18 12.60 -5.55
C ASN A 52 13.30 11.48 -6.61
N PRO A 53 14.04 11.72 -7.71
CA PRO A 53 14.25 10.69 -8.72
C PRO A 53 14.96 9.47 -8.11
N ASP A 54 14.78 8.31 -8.75
CA ASP A 54 15.30 7.00 -8.31
C ASP A 54 14.84 6.54 -6.91
N ARG A 55 13.74 7.12 -6.41
CA ARG A 55 13.11 6.72 -5.15
C ARG A 55 11.81 5.98 -5.37
N VAL A 56 11.41 5.25 -4.34
CA VAL A 56 10.09 4.63 -4.23
C VAL A 56 9.27 5.37 -3.18
N ALA A 57 8.00 5.61 -3.45
CA ALA A 57 7.06 6.18 -2.50
C ALA A 57 6.29 5.06 -1.80
N ILE A 58 6.46 4.99 -0.48
CA ILE A 58 5.88 3.95 0.36
C ILE A 58 5.00 4.62 1.42
N TYR A 59 3.78 4.12 1.57
CA TYR A 59 2.79 4.63 2.51
C TYR A 59 1.93 3.49 3.09
N GLY A 60 1.36 3.69 4.27
CA GLY A 60 0.27 2.87 4.76
C GLY A 60 0.68 1.94 5.89
N TRP A 61 0.27 0.67 5.80
CA TRP A 61 0.28 -0.30 6.90
C TRP A 61 -0.53 0.20 8.11
N HIS A 62 -1.76 -0.25 8.24
CA HIS A 62 -2.76 0.28 9.16
C HIS A 62 -3.19 -0.76 10.21
N ARG A 63 -3.56 -0.31 11.43
CA ARG A 63 -4.02 -1.22 12.50
C ARG A 63 -5.53 -1.19 12.74
N ALA A 64 -6.18 -0.03 12.63
CA ALA A 64 -7.65 0.14 12.68
C ALA A 64 -8.03 1.64 12.64
N GLN A 65 -7.15 2.52 13.14
CA GLN A 65 -7.35 3.98 13.14
C GLN A 65 -6.48 4.63 12.06
N GLY A 66 -6.96 5.71 11.44
CA GLY A 66 -6.41 6.38 10.25
C GLY A 66 -4.96 6.91 10.32
N ALA A 67 -4.19 6.53 11.33
CA ALA A 67 -2.75 6.74 11.38
C ALA A 67 -2.00 5.56 10.72
N PRO A 68 -1.30 5.79 9.58
CA PRO A 68 -0.45 4.76 9.00
C PRO A 68 0.76 4.48 9.89
N ILE A 69 1.16 3.22 10.03
CA ILE A 69 2.43 2.83 10.66
C ILE A 69 3.60 3.34 9.80
N GLN A 70 3.42 3.37 8.48
CA GLN A 70 4.36 3.91 7.50
C GLN A 70 3.81 5.23 6.92
N PRO A 71 4.22 6.39 7.47
CA PRO A 71 3.97 7.67 6.80
C PRO A 71 4.54 7.67 5.39
N LEU A 72 4.01 8.55 4.53
CA LEU A 72 4.48 8.71 3.16
C LEU A 72 5.97 9.04 3.16
N SER A 73 6.77 8.12 2.63
CA SER A 73 8.23 8.18 2.65
C SER A 73 8.80 7.90 1.27
N THR A 74 9.86 8.62 0.92
CA THR A 74 10.65 8.46 -0.31
C THR A 74 12.13 8.22 -0.02
N VAL A 75 12.47 7.79 1.21
CA VAL A 75 13.88 7.62 1.63
C VAL A 75 14.58 6.45 0.94
N HIS A 76 13.82 5.46 0.47
CA HIS A 76 14.35 4.25 -0.15
C HIS A 76 14.55 4.42 -1.66
N ARG A 77 15.57 3.75 -2.21
CA ARG A 77 15.78 3.66 -3.66
C ARG A 77 14.65 2.89 -4.33
N ALA A 78 14.42 3.14 -5.61
CA ALA A 78 13.42 2.44 -6.42
C ALA A 78 13.57 0.91 -6.39
N SER A 79 14.79 0.40 -6.19
CA SER A 79 15.09 -1.04 -6.08
C SER A 79 14.80 -1.65 -4.71
N TYR A 80 14.37 -0.86 -3.72
CA TYR A 80 14.12 -1.37 -2.37
C TYR A 80 12.81 -2.17 -2.33
N ALA A 81 12.92 -3.39 -1.83
CA ALA A 81 11.77 -4.24 -1.51
C ALA A 81 12.05 -5.00 -0.21
N ASP A 82 11.04 -5.10 0.64
CA ASP A 82 11.05 -5.93 1.84
C ASP A 82 9.73 -6.71 1.93
N TYR A 83 9.64 -7.66 2.87
CA TYR A 83 8.46 -8.50 3.09
C TYR A 83 7.14 -7.73 3.24
N SER A 84 7.20 -6.46 3.64
CA SER A 84 6.06 -5.63 3.99
C SER A 84 5.51 -4.85 2.80
N HIS A 85 6.11 -4.96 1.61
CA HIS A 85 5.57 -4.34 0.39
C HIS A 85 4.35 -5.09 -0.14
N GLY A 86 3.31 -4.32 -0.48
CA GLY A 86 2.14 -4.74 -1.23
C GLY A 86 2.02 -3.96 -2.53
N VAL A 87 1.73 -4.67 -3.61
CA VAL A 87 1.33 -4.11 -4.90
C VAL A 87 -0.08 -4.62 -5.17
N ARG A 88 -1.00 -3.72 -5.50
CA ARG A 88 -2.35 -4.07 -5.94
C ARG A 88 -2.68 -3.34 -7.21
N LEU A 89 -3.44 -3.99 -8.07
CA LEU A 89 -4.06 -3.31 -9.20
C LEU A 89 -5.12 -2.34 -8.66
N VAL A 90 -5.13 -1.14 -9.22
CA VAL A 90 -6.16 -0.13 -8.98
C VAL A 90 -6.93 0.05 -10.28
N ALA A 91 -8.25 0.12 -10.20
CA ALA A 91 -9.07 0.35 -11.37
C ALA A 91 -8.73 1.71 -12.00
N ALA A 92 -8.65 1.77 -13.32
CA ALA A 92 -8.44 3.02 -14.04
C ALA A 92 -9.67 3.95 -13.99
N ALA A 93 -10.83 3.43 -13.54
CA ALA A 93 -12.06 4.17 -13.36
C ALA A 93 -12.40 4.31 -11.86
N ALA A 94 -12.88 5.50 -11.49
CA ALA A 94 -13.51 5.81 -10.23
C ALA A 94 -14.98 6.16 -10.46
N TRP A 95 -15.77 6.27 -9.39
CA TRP A 95 -17.17 6.66 -9.47
C TRP A 95 -17.38 7.98 -8.73
N ARG A 96 -17.85 9.00 -9.45
CA ARG A 96 -18.23 10.30 -8.90
C ARG A 96 -19.72 10.49 -9.16
N ASP A 97 -20.51 10.61 -8.11
CA ASP A 97 -21.97 10.80 -8.18
C ASP A 97 -22.69 9.77 -9.07
N GLY A 98 -22.25 8.51 -8.98
CA GLY A 98 -22.84 7.41 -9.76
C GLY A 98 -22.40 7.36 -11.24
N GLN A 99 -21.45 8.20 -11.67
CA GLN A 99 -20.86 8.13 -13.00
C GLN A 99 -19.41 7.66 -12.95
N ALA A 100 -19.05 6.76 -13.88
CA ALA A 100 -17.68 6.33 -14.06
C ALA A 100 -16.85 7.46 -14.68
N VAL A 101 -15.72 7.77 -14.05
CA VAL A 101 -14.75 8.79 -14.49
C VAL A 101 -13.33 8.19 -14.47
N PRO A 102 -12.40 8.64 -15.31
CA PRO A 102 -11.00 8.25 -15.19
C PRO A 102 -10.45 8.61 -13.81
N LEU A 103 -9.81 7.65 -13.13
CA LEU A 103 -9.21 7.88 -11.82
C LEU A 103 -8.15 9.00 -11.88
N ILE A 104 -7.42 9.08 -12.99
CA ILE A 104 -6.37 10.09 -13.17
C ILE A 104 -6.93 11.51 -13.16
N ASP A 105 -8.14 11.73 -13.68
CA ASP A 105 -8.79 13.05 -13.69
C ASP A 105 -9.14 13.51 -12.26
N LEU A 106 -9.46 12.57 -11.37
CA LEU A 106 -9.70 12.87 -9.95
C LEU A 106 -8.39 13.16 -9.22
N LEU A 107 -7.31 12.44 -9.54
CA LEU A 107 -5.99 12.64 -8.95
C LEU A 107 -5.33 13.95 -9.41
N ASP A 108 -5.68 14.45 -10.60
CA ASP A 108 -5.15 15.72 -11.12
C ASP A 108 -5.80 16.94 -10.45
N ASN A 109 -7.00 16.80 -9.89
CA ASN A 109 -7.67 17.85 -9.15
C ASN A 109 -7.22 17.89 -7.66
N PRO A 110 -6.50 18.94 -7.19
CA PRO A 110 -5.95 18.95 -5.84
C PRO A 110 -6.97 18.85 -4.70
N SER A 111 -8.19 19.37 -4.88
CA SER A 111 -9.22 19.31 -3.83
C SER A 111 -9.84 17.91 -3.72
N VAL A 112 -9.91 17.18 -4.83
CA VAL A 112 -10.42 15.80 -4.87
C VAL A 112 -9.34 14.79 -4.49
N ALA A 113 -8.11 14.98 -4.98
CA ALA A 113 -6.99 14.11 -4.71
C ALA A 113 -6.67 13.98 -3.22
N ALA A 114 -6.94 15.02 -2.43
CA ALA A 114 -6.75 14.99 -0.97
C ALA A 114 -7.76 14.09 -0.22
N LEU A 115 -8.85 13.67 -0.88
CA LEU A 115 -9.89 12.80 -0.33
C LEU A 115 -9.69 11.31 -0.65
N LEU A 116 -8.76 10.99 -1.56
CA LEU A 116 -8.44 9.63 -2.03
C LEU A 116 -7.24 9.06 -1.26
#